data_AF-A0A3D5UUR2-F1
#
_entry.id   AF-A0A3D5UUR2-F1
#
_cell.length_a   1.000
_cell.length_b   1.000
_cell.length_c   1.000
_cell.angle_alpha   90.00
_cell.angle_beta   90.00
_cell.angle_gamma   90.00
#
_symmetry.space_group_name_H-M   'P 1'
#
loop_
_entity.id
_entity.type
_entity.pdbx_description
1 polymer ?
#
loop_
_entity_poly.entity_id
_entity_poly.type
_entity_poly.pdbx_seq_one_letter_code
_entity_poly.pdbx_strand_id
1 'polypeptide(L)'
;DHGTYPFVTSSNTVAGQAAGGSGVGPGVIGFVLGITKAYTTRVGEGPFPSELDDETGQRLGERGHEFGTVTGRKRRCGWFDAVMVRQAIKTGGVTGIALTKLDVLDGFDELKVCVAYEVDGKRLDHFPAGMDAQKKVKPIYETLEGWQDSTQGARSWAQLPAAAVKYVRYVEELIEAPVALLSTSPDREDTILMTDPFAD
;
A
#
# COMPACT_ATOMS: atom_id res chain seq x y z
N ASP A 1 -3.39 18.35 -6.08
CA ASP A 1 -2.24 18.23 -7.02
C ASP A 1 -2.08 16.83 -7.60
N HIS A 2 -1.77 15.78 -6.81
CA HIS A 2 -1.51 14.42 -7.36
C HIS A 2 -2.45 13.30 -6.85
N GLY A 3 -3.34 13.62 -5.90
CA GLY A 3 -4.34 12.67 -5.37
C GLY A 3 -5.63 12.63 -6.20
N THR A 4 -6.63 11.88 -5.72
CA THR A 4 -7.92 11.69 -6.39
C THR A 4 -8.86 12.90 -6.22
N TYR A 5 -8.48 14.07 -6.74
CA TYR A 5 -9.26 15.31 -6.64
C TYR A 5 -10.69 15.11 -7.20
N PRO A 6 -11.75 15.65 -6.54
CA PRO A 6 -11.72 16.54 -5.37
C PRO A 6 -11.67 15.82 -4.01
N PHE A 7 -11.62 14.49 -3.99
CA PHE A 7 -11.62 13.68 -2.77
C PHE A 7 -10.22 13.60 -2.15
N VAL A 8 -9.69 14.75 -1.75
CA VAL A 8 -8.35 14.94 -1.21
C VAL A 8 -8.39 15.84 0.02
N THR A 9 -7.31 15.85 0.81
CA THR A 9 -7.10 16.88 1.84
C THR A 9 -6.71 18.21 1.20
N SER A 10 -6.82 19.30 1.95
CA SER A 10 -6.54 20.68 1.50
C SER A 10 -5.05 21.07 1.58
N SER A 11 -4.15 20.09 1.59
CA SER A 11 -2.70 20.29 1.69
C SER A 11 -1.92 19.24 0.90
N ASN A 12 -0.66 19.54 0.56
CA ASN A 12 0.23 18.55 -0.04
C ASN A 12 0.68 17.54 1.00
N THR A 13 0.70 16.26 0.62
CA THR A 13 1.09 15.14 1.49
C THR A 13 2.32 14.38 0.97
N VAL A 14 2.98 14.89 -0.07
CA VAL A 14 4.22 14.32 -0.61
C VAL A 14 5.43 14.76 0.22
N ALA A 15 6.53 14.01 0.17
CA ALA A 15 7.70 14.25 1.03
C ALA A 15 8.32 15.63 0.86
N GLY A 16 8.22 16.22 -0.34
CA GLY A 16 8.68 17.59 -0.60
C GLY A 16 8.05 18.66 0.31
N GLN A 17 6.86 18.38 0.86
CA GLN A 17 6.22 19.28 1.82
C GLN A 17 6.99 19.38 3.15
N ALA A 18 7.85 18.42 3.48
CA ALA A 18 8.73 18.52 4.65
C ALA A 18 9.63 19.76 4.54
N ALA A 19 10.23 20.01 3.37
CA ALA A 19 11.08 21.18 3.15
C ALA A 19 10.29 22.50 3.31
N GLY A 20 9.19 22.63 2.58
CA GLY A 20 8.35 23.84 2.63
C GLY A 20 7.69 24.06 4.00
N GLY A 21 7.34 22.98 4.70
CA GLY A 21 6.66 23.01 5.99
C GLY A 21 7.58 23.24 7.19
N SER A 22 8.87 22.90 7.09
CA SER A 22 9.84 23.07 8.19
C SER A 22 10.91 24.14 7.93
N GLY A 23 10.92 24.78 6.76
CA GLY A 23 11.87 25.84 6.42
C GLY A 23 13.28 25.36 6.10
N VAL A 24 13.44 24.09 5.73
CA VAL A 24 14.74 23.51 5.33
C VAL A 24 14.84 23.42 3.81
N GLY A 25 16.05 23.41 3.28
CA GLY A 25 16.27 23.21 1.84
C GLY A 25 15.85 21.79 1.41
N PRO A 26 15.25 21.60 0.23
CA PRO A 26 14.81 20.27 -0.22
C PRO A 26 15.95 19.25 -0.34
N GLY A 27 17.17 19.71 -0.61
CA GLY A 27 18.35 18.84 -0.72
C GLY A 27 18.83 18.20 0.59
N VAL A 28 18.25 18.56 1.75
CA VAL A 28 18.59 17.93 3.04
C VAL A 28 17.74 16.70 3.35
N ILE A 29 16.71 16.43 2.54
CA ILE A 29 15.88 15.23 2.69
C ILE A 29 16.69 14.04 2.17
N GLY A 30 17.26 13.25 3.09
CA GLY A 30 18.09 12.09 2.76
C GLY A 30 17.28 10.88 2.29
N PHE A 31 16.65 10.18 3.24
CA PHE A 31 15.84 8.99 2.97
C PHE A 31 14.35 9.27 3.18
N VAL A 32 13.52 8.90 2.20
CA VAL A 32 12.05 8.99 2.32
C VAL A 32 11.48 7.58 2.45
N LEU A 33 11.02 7.23 3.66
CA LEU A 33 10.37 5.95 3.94
C LEU A 33 8.85 6.06 3.71
N GLY A 34 8.34 5.34 2.72
CA GLY A 34 6.90 5.25 2.45
C GLY A 34 6.23 4.20 3.32
N ILE A 35 5.25 4.56 4.15
CA ILE A 35 4.48 3.58 4.91
C ILE A 35 3.40 2.98 4.01
N THR A 36 3.50 1.69 3.75
CA THR A 36 2.67 1.00 2.77
C THR A 36 2.02 -0.20 3.44
N LYS A 37 0.70 -0.33 3.30
CA LYS A 37 -0.04 -1.47 3.85
C LYS A 37 -0.09 -2.59 2.81
N ALA A 38 -0.09 -3.85 3.25
CA ALA A 38 -0.16 -5.02 2.36
C ALA A 38 -1.49 -5.15 1.60
N TYR A 39 -2.48 -4.28 1.88
CA TYR A 39 -3.76 -4.13 1.19
C TYR A 39 -4.18 -2.66 1.26
N THR A 40 -5.20 -2.26 0.51
CA THR A 40 -5.56 -0.85 0.38
C THR A 40 -6.80 -0.53 1.20
N THR A 41 -6.86 0.68 1.76
CA THR A 41 -8.02 1.14 2.53
C THR A 41 -8.35 2.60 2.24
N ARG A 42 -9.63 2.96 2.29
CA ARG A 42 -10.09 4.35 2.13
C ARG A 42 -11.14 4.70 3.19
N VAL A 43 -11.07 5.92 3.71
CA VAL A 43 -12.15 6.52 4.52
C VAL A 43 -12.89 7.54 3.67
N GLY A 44 -14.22 7.51 3.73
CA GLY A 44 -15.06 8.45 3.00
C GLY A 44 -15.16 8.14 1.51
N GLU A 45 -15.56 9.15 0.75
CA GLU A 45 -15.87 9.04 -0.67
C GLU A 45 -14.62 9.12 -1.57
N GLY A 46 -14.85 8.87 -2.85
CA GLY A 46 -13.88 8.97 -3.93
C GLY A 46 -13.47 7.62 -4.52
N PRO A 47 -12.79 7.64 -5.68
CA PRO A 47 -12.51 6.44 -6.44
C PRO A 47 -11.58 5.49 -5.68
N PHE A 48 -11.89 4.20 -5.74
CA PHE A 48 -11.07 3.16 -5.13
C PHE A 48 -11.10 1.94 -6.05
N PRO A 49 -10.24 1.91 -7.09
CA PRO A 49 -10.29 0.87 -8.13
C PRO A 49 -10.23 -0.56 -7.60
N SER A 50 -9.40 -0.79 -6.56
CA SER A 50 -9.21 -2.12 -5.99
C SER A 50 -10.14 -2.45 -4.82
N GLU A 51 -11.20 -1.65 -4.60
CA GLU A 51 -12.19 -1.89 -3.56
C GLU A 51 -12.88 -3.25 -3.71
N LEU A 52 -13.20 -3.85 -2.56
CA LEU A 52 -13.90 -5.13 -2.47
C LEU A 52 -15.18 -4.95 -1.65
N ASP A 53 -16.31 -5.20 -2.30
CA ASP A 53 -17.64 -5.20 -1.70
C ASP A 53 -18.13 -6.61 -1.31
N ASP A 54 -17.20 -7.58 -1.23
CA ASP A 54 -17.45 -8.99 -0.94
C ASP A 54 -16.91 -9.42 0.44
N GLU A 55 -17.03 -10.72 0.74
CA GLU A 55 -16.54 -11.33 1.97
C GLU A 55 -15.03 -11.14 2.18
N THR A 56 -14.25 -11.02 1.09
CA THR A 56 -12.82 -10.75 1.17
C THR A 56 -12.56 -9.35 1.71
N GLY A 57 -13.26 -8.35 1.17
CA GLY A 57 -13.20 -6.98 1.68
C GLY A 57 -13.61 -6.87 3.14
N GLN A 58 -14.64 -7.63 3.55
CA GLN A 58 -15.04 -7.73 4.95
C GLN A 58 -13.95 -8.35 5.83
N ARG A 59 -13.39 -9.49 5.41
CA ARG A 59 -12.34 -10.22 6.13
C ARG A 59 -11.10 -9.34 6.33
N LEU A 60 -10.65 -8.62 5.30
CA LEU A 60 -9.54 -7.66 5.39
C LEU A 60 -9.84 -6.56 6.41
N GLY A 61 -11.07 -6.01 6.39
CA GLY A 61 -11.47 -4.96 7.32
C GLY A 61 -11.52 -5.41 8.77
N GLU A 62 -12.03 -6.62 9.04
CA GLU A 62 -12.13 -7.19 10.37
C GLU A 62 -10.75 -7.52 10.95
N ARG A 63 -9.94 -8.29 10.22
CA ARG A 63 -8.59 -8.68 10.66
C ARG A 63 -7.65 -7.48 10.76
N GLY A 64 -7.80 -6.52 9.85
CA GLY A 64 -7.04 -5.28 9.86
C GLY A 64 -7.46 -4.28 10.93
N HIS A 65 -8.52 -4.54 11.69
CA HIS A 65 -9.14 -3.58 12.61
C HIS A 65 -9.40 -2.23 11.94
N GLU A 66 -9.93 -2.25 10.71
CA GLU A 66 -10.10 -1.07 9.87
C GLU A 66 -11.39 -0.30 10.20
N PHE A 67 -11.48 0.14 11.45
CA PHE A 67 -12.58 0.92 12.01
C PHE A 67 -12.05 2.23 12.60
N GLY A 68 -12.79 3.32 12.43
CA GLY A 68 -12.46 4.59 13.08
C GLY A 68 -12.48 4.45 14.59
N THR A 69 -11.41 4.85 15.29
CA THR A 69 -11.26 4.69 16.73
C THR A 69 -12.32 5.44 17.55
N VAL A 70 -12.78 6.60 17.05
CA VAL A 70 -13.80 7.42 17.72
C VAL A 70 -15.21 7.08 17.22
N THR A 71 -15.40 7.04 15.91
CA THR A 71 -16.75 6.95 15.30
C THR A 71 -17.19 5.52 15.02
N GLY A 72 -16.30 4.54 15.11
CA GLY A 72 -16.55 3.15 14.71
C GLY A 72 -16.78 2.97 13.20
N ARG A 73 -16.66 4.03 12.38
CA ARG A 73 -16.93 3.94 10.94
C ARG A 73 -15.97 2.97 10.27
N LYS A 74 -16.53 1.97 9.58
CA LYS A 74 -15.78 1.00 8.78
C LYS A 74 -15.06 1.71 7.64
N ARG A 75 -13.79 1.36 7.42
CA ARG A 75 -13.03 1.79 6.23
C ARG A 75 -13.37 0.86 5.08
N ARG A 76 -13.42 1.43 3.89
CA ARG A 76 -13.47 0.68 2.64
C ARG A 76 -12.16 -0.09 2.50
N CYS A 77 -12.22 -1.36 2.13
CA CYS A 77 -11.05 -2.22 2.03
C CYS A 77 -10.96 -2.82 0.62
N GLY A 78 -9.74 -3.07 0.17
CA GLY A 78 -9.48 -3.55 -1.17
C GLY A 78 -8.11 -4.19 -1.26
N TRP A 79 -7.88 -4.89 -2.37
CA TRP A 79 -6.57 -5.50 -2.65
C TRP A 79 -5.45 -4.46 -2.75
N PHE A 80 -4.21 -4.93 -2.67
CA PHE A 80 -3.05 -4.07 -2.89
C PHE A 80 -3.09 -3.46 -4.30
N ASP A 81 -2.92 -2.14 -4.38
CA ASP A 81 -2.91 -1.42 -5.66
C ASP A 81 -1.50 -0.96 -5.99
N ALA A 82 -0.77 -1.80 -6.71
CA ALA A 82 0.62 -1.51 -7.05
C ALA A 82 0.74 -0.33 -8.01
N VAL A 83 -0.28 -0.05 -8.82
CA VAL A 83 -0.31 1.12 -9.71
C VAL A 83 -0.32 2.41 -8.89
N MET A 84 -1.23 2.52 -7.91
CA MET A 84 -1.28 3.69 -7.03
C MET A 84 -0.03 3.81 -6.15
N VAL A 85 0.49 2.70 -5.63
CA VAL A 85 1.69 2.72 -4.79
C VAL A 85 2.92 3.14 -5.59
N ARG A 86 3.13 2.59 -6.80
CA ARG A 86 4.22 3.01 -7.70
C ARG A 86 4.12 4.49 -8.03
N GLN A 87 2.91 4.99 -8.32
CA GLN A 87 2.69 6.41 -8.58
C GLN A 87 3.00 7.27 -7.35
N ALA A 88 2.61 6.84 -6.14
CA ALA A 88 2.93 7.52 -4.89
C ALA A 88 4.44 7.53 -4.61
N ILE A 89 5.16 6.46 -4.95
CA ILE A 89 6.62 6.40 -4.83
C ILE A 89 7.28 7.44 -5.74
N LYS A 90 6.92 7.42 -7.03
CA LYS A 90 7.51 8.32 -8.04
C LYS A 90 7.19 9.79 -7.75
N THR A 91 5.94 10.10 -7.40
CA THR A 91 5.52 11.48 -7.12
C THR A 91 5.93 11.97 -5.73
N GLY A 92 6.07 11.05 -4.77
CA GLY A 92 6.45 11.34 -3.40
C GLY A 92 7.95 11.41 -3.16
N GLY A 93 8.78 10.96 -4.12
CA GLY A 93 10.23 10.85 -3.96
C GLY A 93 10.63 9.79 -2.93
N VAL A 94 9.87 8.69 -2.87
CA VAL A 94 10.08 7.61 -1.88
C VAL A 94 11.31 6.78 -2.25
N THR A 95 12.22 6.58 -1.29
CA THR A 95 13.45 5.80 -1.46
C THR A 95 13.22 4.30 -1.24
N GLY A 96 12.35 3.97 -0.30
CA GLY A 96 11.95 2.59 0.01
C GLY A 96 10.69 2.59 0.87
N ILE A 97 10.05 1.43 0.99
CA ILE A 97 8.82 1.30 1.77
C ILE A 97 9.00 0.52 3.06
N ALA A 98 8.20 0.87 4.06
CA ALA A 98 7.87 -0.02 5.16
C ALA A 98 6.56 -0.72 4.82
N LEU A 99 6.61 -2.00 4.48
CA LEU A 99 5.42 -2.80 4.22
C LEU A 99 4.84 -3.28 5.56
N THR A 100 3.55 -3.03 5.79
CA THR A 100 2.89 -3.22 7.09
C THR A 100 1.64 -4.07 6.95
N LYS A 101 1.22 -4.67 8.08
CA LYS A 101 0.02 -5.51 8.18
C LYS A 101 0.05 -6.72 7.24
N LEU A 102 1.21 -7.36 7.11
CA LEU A 102 1.33 -8.60 6.33
C LEU A 102 0.46 -9.72 6.93
N ASP A 103 0.38 -9.77 8.26
CA ASP A 103 -0.42 -10.71 9.05
C ASP A 103 -1.90 -10.73 8.70
N VAL A 104 -2.44 -9.60 8.23
CA VAL A 104 -3.84 -9.48 7.77
C VAL A 104 -4.12 -10.34 6.54
N LEU A 105 -3.08 -10.77 5.81
CA LEU A 105 -3.16 -11.66 4.66
C LEU A 105 -2.99 -13.15 5.00
N ASP A 106 -2.71 -13.52 6.27
CA ASP A 106 -2.59 -14.94 6.65
C ASP A 106 -3.92 -15.70 6.45
N GLY A 107 -3.88 -17.00 6.17
CA GLY A 107 -5.08 -17.83 5.97
C GLY A 107 -5.85 -17.58 4.67
N PHE A 108 -5.32 -16.81 3.72
CA PHE A 108 -5.90 -16.70 2.39
C PHE A 108 -5.32 -17.80 1.49
N ASP A 109 -6.16 -18.45 0.68
CA ASP A 109 -5.71 -19.43 -0.32
C ASP A 109 -5.08 -18.74 -1.52
N GLU A 110 -5.65 -17.60 -1.92
CA GLU A 110 -5.20 -16.78 -3.03
C GLU A 110 -5.24 -15.30 -2.64
N LEU A 111 -4.28 -14.55 -3.15
CA LEU A 111 -4.20 -13.10 -3.04
C LEU A 111 -4.29 -12.48 -4.43
N LYS A 112 -4.82 -11.27 -4.53
CA LYS A 112 -4.82 -10.50 -5.78
C LYS A 112 -4.07 -9.20 -5.58
N VAL A 113 -3.31 -8.81 -6.60
CA VAL A 113 -2.61 -7.52 -6.66
C VAL A 113 -3.03 -6.80 -7.92
N CYS A 114 -3.48 -5.55 -7.80
CA CYS A 114 -3.81 -4.72 -8.96
C CYS A 114 -2.51 -4.22 -9.59
N VAL A 115 -2.23 -4.66 -10.82
CA VAL A 115 -0.97 -4.41 -11.54
C VAL A 115 -1.10 -3.38 -12.66
N ALA A 116 -2.34 -3.14 -13.10
CA ALA A 116 -2.70 -2.19 -14.15
C ALA A 116 -4.18 -1.82 -14.04
N TYR A 117 -4.58 -0.84 -14.82
CA TYR A 117 -5.99 -0.49 -15.01
C TYR A 117 -6.42 -0.70 -16.45
N GLU A 118 -7.71 -0.91 -16.66
CA GLU A 118 -8.37 -0.76 -17.95
C GLU A 118 -9.29 0.46 -17.91
N VAL A 119 -9.19 1.32 -18.93
CA VAL A 119 -10.14 2.41 -19.19
C VAL A 119 -10.48 2.43 -20.67
N ASP A 120 -11.78 2.32 -21.00
CA ASP A 120 -12.27 2.31 -22.39
C ASP A 120 -11.50 1.31 -23.30
N GLY A 121 -11.21 0.11 -22.77
CA GLY A 121 -10.47 -0.95 -23.47
C GLY A 121 -8.95 -0.76 -23.56
N LYS A 122 -8.40 0.31 -22.98
CA LYS A 122 -6.95 0.57 -22.95
C LYS A 122 -6.36 0.22 -21.61
N ARG A 123 -5.24 -0.51 -21.63
CA ARG A 123 -4.42 -0.77 -20.44
C ARG A 123 -3.66 0.50 -20.04
N LEU A 124 -3.72 0.86 -18.77
CA LEU A 124 -2.98 1.95 -18.15
C LEU A 124 -2.13 1.42 -17.00
N ASP A 125 -0.94 2.00 -16.85
CA ASP A 125 0.04 1.71 -15.79
C ASP A 125 0.11 2.81 -14.73
N HIS A 126 -0.83 3.76 -14.78
CA HIS A 126 -0.98 4.90 -13.88
C HIS A 126 -2.46 5.21 -13.65
N PHE A 127 -2.79 5.88 -12.54
CA PHE A 127 -4.14 6.31 -12.27
C PHE A 127 -4.46 7.59 -13.09
N PRO A 128 -5.55 7.62 -13.88
CA PRO A 128 -5.81 8.75 -14.76
C PRO A 128 -6.16 10.02 -13.99
N ALA A 129 -5.72 11.18 -14.47
CA ALA A 129 -5.96 12.47 -13.81
C ALA A 129 -7.42 12.96 -13.93
N GLY A 130 -8.09 12.69 -15.06
CA GLY A 130 -9.44 13.18 -15.33
C GLY A 130 -10.52 12.37 -14.62
N MET A 131 -11.44 13.05 -13.91
CA MET A 131 -12.52 12.40 -13.15
C MET A 131 -13.38 11.44 -13.99
N ASP A 132 -13.66 11.78 -15.24
CA ASP A 132 -14.48 10.92 -16.10
C ASP A 132 -13.76 9.64 -16.50
N ALA A 133 -12.43 9.67 -16.65
CA ALA A 133 -11.65 8.46 -16.83
C ALA A 133 -11.57 7.66 -15.52
N GLN A 134 -11.38 8.33 -14.37
CA GLN A 134 -11.32 7.68 -13.05
C GLN A 134 -12.60 6.87 -12.73
N LYS A 135 -13.78 7.37 -13.12
CA LYS A 135 -15.06 6.66 -12.93
C LYS A 135 -15.16 5.34 -13.70
N LYS A 136 -14.36 5.18 -14.76
CA LYS A 136 -14.37 4.01 -15.64
C LYS A 136 -13.23 3.04 -15.39
N VAL A 137 -12.33 3.37 -14.46
CA VAL A 137 -11.17 2.55 -14.13
C VAL A 137 -11.64 1.18 -13.65
N LYS A 138 -11.13 0.13 -14.28
CA LYS A 138 -11.27 -1.24 -13.80
C LYS A 138 -9.89 -1.78 -13.42
N PRO A 139 -9.72 -2.39 -12.24
CA PRO A 139 -8.46 -3.02 -11.86
C PRO A 139 -8.19 -4.26 -12.72
N ILE A 140 -6.94 -4.44 -13.12
CA ILE A 140 -6.43 -5.69 -13.69
C ILE A 140 -5.59 -6.35 -12.61
N TYR A 141 -6.00 -7.54 -12.19
CA TYR A 141 -5.36 -8.29 -11.13
C TYR A 141 -4.43 -9.37 -11.66
N GLU A 142 -3.32 -9.58 -10.96
CA GLU A 142 -2.60 -10.85 -10.97
C GLU A 142 -2.90 -11.59 -9.66
N THR A 143 -3.08 -12.91 -9.77
CA THR A 143 -3.36 -13.78 -8.63
C THR A 143 -2.06 -14.43 -8.18
N LEU A 144 -1.82 -14.40 -6.86
CA LEU A 144 -0.72 -15.08 -6.20
C LEU A 144 -1.26 -16.15 -5.26
N GLU A 145 -0.46 -17.18 -5.05
CA GLU A 145 -0.67 -18.14 -3.97
C GLU A 145 -0.65 -17.41 -2.62
N GLY A 146 -1.69 -17.62 -1.81
CA GLY A 146 -1.71 -17.15 -0.43
C GLY A 146 -0.94 -18.09 0.51
N TRP A 147 -1.18 -17.97 1.81
CA TRP A 147 -0.55 -18.82 2.81
C TRP A 147 -1.48 -19.01 4.00
N GLN A 148 -1.37 -20.16 4.67
CA GLN A 148 -2.19 -20.51 5.82
C GLN A 148 -1.49 -20.23 7.16
N ASP A 149 -0.17 -20.39 7.21
CA ASP A 149 0.63 -20.19 8.40
C ASP A 149 0.66 -18.72 8.81
N SER A 150 0.82 -18.43 10.11
CA SER A 150 0.89 -17.04 10.56
C SER A 150 2.24 -16.40 10.24
N THR A 151 2.21 -15.15 9.80
CA THR A 151 3.39 -14.29 9.70
C THR A 151 3.63 -13.49 10.98
N GLN A 152 2.66 -13.46 11.91
CA GLN A 152 2.71 -12.66 13.12
C GLN A 152 3.92 -13.00 13.99
N GLY A 153 4.67 -11.98 14.40
CA GLY A 153 5.85 -12.16 15.25
C GLY A 153 7.13 -12.58 14.51
N ALA A 154 7.07 -12.78 13.19
CA ALA A 154 8.27 -13.07 12.39
C ALA A 154 9.22 -11.86 12.37
N ARG A 155 10.50 -12.11 12.67
CA ARG A 155 11.60 -11.14 12.76
C ARG A 155 12.71 -11.39 11.75
N SER A 156 12.56 -12.40 10.90
CA SER A 156 13.49 -12.74 9.83
C SER A 156 12.77 -13.40 8.67
N TRP A 157 13.31 -13.29 7.45
CA TRP A 157 12.74 -13.91 6.26
C TRP A 157 12.58 -15.43 6.38
N ALA A 158 13.47 -16.09 7.13
CA ALA A 158 13.42 -17.53 7.35
C ALA A 158 12.23 -17.98 8.22
N GLN A 159 11.59 -17.04 8.94
CA GLN A 159 10.40 -17.31 9.75
C GLN A 159 9.10 -17.06 8.97
N LEU A 160 9.18 -16.51 7.75
CA LEU A 160 8.01 -16.26 6.93
C LEU A 160 7.68 -17.47 6.04
N PRO A 161 6.39 -17.74 5.77
CA PRO A 161 5.99 -18.70 4.76
C PRO A 161 6.57 -18.32 3.39
N ALA A 162 6.97 -19.31 2.59
CA ALA A 162 7.58 -19.07 1.29
C ALA A 162 6.69 -18.24 0.35
N ALA A 163 5.37 -18.43 0.38
CA ALA A 163 4.42 -17.64 -0.39
C ALA A 163 4.36 -16.17 0.07
N ALA A 164 4.46 -15.92 1.38
CA ALA A 164 4.56 -14.56 1.92
C ALA A 164 5.85 -13.88 1.44
N VAL A 165 6.97 -14.59 1.44
CA VAL A 165 8.23 -14.06 0.88
C VAL A 165 8.09 -13.70 -0.59
N LYS A 166 7.50 -14.58 -1.41
CA LYS A 166 7.22 -14.32 -2.82
C LYS A 166 6.33 -13.10 -3.01
N TYR A 167 5.29 -12.95 -2.19
CA TYR A 167 4.40 -11.78 -2.24
C TYR A 167 5.16 -10.48 -2.02
N VAL A 168 6.02 -10.42 -0.99
CA VAL A 168 6.80 -9.20 -0.70
C VAL A 168 7.75 -8.87 -1.84
N ARG A 169 8.47 -9.87 -2.39
CA ARG A 169 9.37 -9.66 -3.55
C ARG A 169 8.62 -9.20 -4.79
N TYR A 170 7.46 -9.78 -5.06
CA TYR A 170 6.64 -9.40 -6.19
C TYR A 170 6.08 -7.97 -6.03
N VAL A 171 5.72 -7.55 -4.81
CA VAL A 171 5.36 -6.17 -4.52
C VAL A 171 6.53 -5.21 -4.81
N GLU A 172 7.77 -5.53 -4.39
CA GLU A 172 8.96 -4.72 -4.70
C GLU A 172 9.13 -4.51 -6.21
N GLU A 173 8.99 -5.58 -6.99
CA GLU A 173 9.09 -5.54 -8.46
C GLU A 173 8.03 -4.63 -9.07
N LEU A 174 6.78 -4.75 -8.65
CA LEU A 174 5.67 -3.98 -9.22
C LEU A 174 5.73 -2.50 -8.89
N ILE A 175 6.16 -2.16 -7.67
CA ILE A 175 6.20 -0.78 -7.19
C ILE A 175 7.50 -0.06 -7.53
N GLU A 176 8.50 -0.79 -8.02
CA GLU A 176 9.83 -0.30 -8.38
C GLU A 176 10.57 0.36 -7.19
N ALA A 177 10.36 -0.18 -5.98
CA ALA A 177 11.04 0.29 -4.76
C ALA A 177 11.27 -0.86 -3.78
N PRO A 178 12.38 -0.83 -3.02
CA PRO A 178 12.69 -1.87 -2.05
C PRO A 178 11.78 -1.78 -0.82
N VAL A 179 11.49 -2.93 -0.23
CA VAL A 179 10.93 -3.04 1.12
C VAL A 179 12.10 -2.92 2.09
N ALA A 180 12.28 -1.73 2.66
CA ALA A 180 13.32 -1.44 3.64
C ALA A 180 12.97 -2.01 5.03
N LEU A 181 11.68 -2.02 5.37
CA LEU A 181 11.13 -2.60 6.60
C LEU A 181 9.88 -3.43 6.29
N LEU A 182 9.72 -4.53 7.01
CA LEU A 182 8.51 -5.35 6.95
C LEU A 182 7.96 -5.55 8.38
N SER A 183 6.81 -4.95 8.67
CA SER A 183 6.07 -5.15 9.92
C SER A 183 5.13 -6.33 9.77
N THR A 184 5.25 -7.27 10.70
CA THR A 184 4.51 -8.53 10.73
C THR A 184 3.46 -8.57 11.83
N SER A 185 3.38 -7.56 12.68
CA SER A 185 2.30 -7.37 13.64
C SER A 185 2.19 -5.90 14.07
N PRO A 186 1.18 -5.54 14.90
CA PRO A 186 1.11 -4.24 15.55
C PRO A 186 2.23 -3.98 16.58
N ASP A 187 2.94 -5.01 17.05
CA ASP A 187 4.00 -4.88 18.03
C ASP A 187 5.29 -4.32 17.40
N ARG A 188 5.94 -3.41 18.12
CA ARG A 188 7.14 -2.69 17.63
C ARG A 188 8.27 -3.62 17.23
N GLU A 189 8.50 -4.66 18.01
CA GLU A 189 9.62 -5.60 17.83
C GLU A 189 9.37 -6.63 16.72
N ASP A 190 8.14 -6.69 16.20
CA ASP A 190 7.74 -7.63 15.15
C ASP A 190 7.94 -6.98 13.78
N THR A 191 9.19 -6.61 13.55
CA THR A 191 9.64 -5.93 12.36
C THR A 191 10.93 -6.57 11.87
N ILE A 192 10.95 -6.88 10.58
CA ILE A 192 12.16 -7.28 9.87
C ILE A 192 12.77 -5.99 9.30
N LEU A 193 14.08 -5.79 9.47
CA LEU A 193 14.83 -4.66 8.91
C LEU A 193 15.74 -5.16 7.79
N MET A 194 15.59 -4.60 6.58
CA MET A 194 16.36 -4.97 5.39
C MET A 194 17.41 -3.90 5.09
N THR A 195 16.97 -2.64 5.15
CA THR A 195 17.82 -1.47 4.98
C THR A 195 17.50 -0.52 6.11
N ASP A 196 18.51 -0.17 6.91
CA ASP A 196 18.37 0.88 7.91
C ASP A 196 18.31 2.24 7.21
N PRO A 197 17.20 3.00 7.30
CA PRO A 197 17.07 4.33 6.68
C PRO A 197 18.07 5.36 7.20
N PHE A 198 18.77 5.07 8.31
CA PHE A 198 19.75 5.93 8.96
C PHE A 198 21.18 5.39 8.90
N ALA A 199 21.42 4.24 8.29
CA ALA A 199 22.78 3.75 8.05
C ALA A 199 23.43 4.56 6.92
N ASP A 200 24.72 4.85 7.08
CA ASP A 200 25.56 5.58 6.13
C ASP A 200 25.75 4.84 4.80
#